data_AF-A0A4S3LMN9-F1
#
_entry.id   AF-A0A4S3LMN9-F1
#
_cell.length_a   1.000
_cell.length_b   1.000
_cell.length_c   1.000
_cell.angle_alpha   90.00
_cell.angle_beta   90.00
_cell.angle_gamma   90.00
#
_symmetry.space_group_name_H-M   'P 1'
#
loop_
_entity.id
_entity.type
_entity.pdbx_description
1 polymer ?
#
loop_
_entity_poly.entity_id
_entity_poly.type
_entity_poly.pdbx_seq_one_letter_code
_entity_poly.pdbx_strand_id
1 'polypeptide(L)'
;MKISRSMNLIVPVETDAGTAYIHSMPISKEIYREHFFILGKTFSAIFSEGLGAMAGPRVAYLMLEKLSKEGDIWEGPQGVKNTLVNEIIRLSNLVYPVEGKGWDSKPLDVAIDSGVVEIDDVISELVFFTCVCAINKPDQATPLMSVVSGLWNSAITSLSLTAWIASLPISKPPASSGETGSTSSAKSSTTAPDSASQSSSSIPG
;
A
#
# COMPACT_ATOMS: atom_id res chain seq x y z
N MET A 1 12.76 -13.55 21.58
CA MET A 1 11.99 -12.63 20.71
C MET A 1 10.86 -13.43 20.04
N LYS A 2 9.59 -13.23 20.43
CA LYS A 2 8.45 -13.88 19.75
C LYS A 2 8.09 -13.01 18.54
N ILE A 3 8.65 -13.32 17.37
CA ILE A 3 8.15 -12.76 16.11
C ILE A 3 6.68 -13.17 16.00
N SER A 4 5.78 -12.20 15.85
CA SER A 4 4.36 -12.45 15.62
C SER A 4 4.22 -13.29 14.36
N ARG A 5 3.56 -14.45 14.46
CA ARG A 5 3.32 -15.34 13.31
C ARG A 5 2.20 -14.82 12.38
N SER A 6 1.91 -13.53 12.44
CA SER A 6 0.91 -12.83 11.65
C SER A 6 1.59 -12.20 10.44
N MET A 7 1.45 -12.83 9.28
CA MET A 7 1.68 -12.16 8.00
C MET A 7 0.41 -11.37 7.67
N ASN A 8 0.53 -10.07 7.47
CA ASN A 8 -0.54 -9.16 7.05
C ASN A 8 -0.24 -8.67 5.62
N LEU A 9 -1.28 -8.38 4.85
CA LEU A 9 -1.18 -7.85 3.48
C LEU A 9 -1.33 -6.33 3.49
N ILE A 10 -0.54 -5.66 2.64
CA ILE A 10 -0.68 -4.26 2.26
C ILE A 10 -1.01 -4.22 0.76
N VAL A 11 -2.14 -3.62 0.37
CA VAL A 11 -2.50 -3.37 -1.04
C VAL A 11 -2.51 -1.85 -1.29
N PRO A 12 -1.75 -1.31 -2.25
CA PRO A 12 -1.86 0.11 -2.61
C PRO A 12 -3.20 0.38 -3.31
N VAL A 13 -3.83 1.50 -2.99
CA VAL A 13 -5.04 2.00 -3.65
C VAL A 13 -4.89 3.48 -3.95
N GLU A 14 -5.42 3.94 -5.06
CA GLU A 14 -5.49 5.36 -5.36
C GLU A 14 -6.80 5.95 -4.86
N THR A 15 -6.74 7.16 -4.30
CA THR A 15 -7.90 7.91 -3.80
C THR A 15 -7.79 9.37 -4.26
N ASP A 16 -8.85 10.16 -4.10
CA ASP A 16 -8.80 11.61 -4.39
C ASP A 16 -7.73 12.35 -3.59
N ALA A 17 -7.31 11.82 -2.43
CA ALA A 17 -6.23 12.35 -1.60
C ALA A 17 -4.82 11.84 -2.00
N GLY A 18 -4.72 11.08 -3.09
CA GLY A 18 -3.52 10.38 -3.55
C GLY A 18 -3.44 8.92 -3.05
N THR A 19 -2.25 8.33 -3.16
CA THR A 19 -1.99 6.94 -2.78
C THR A 19 -2.28 6.68 -1.30
N ALA A 20 -3.16 5.72 -1.06
CA ALA A 20 -3.49 5.14 0.23
C ALA A 20 -3.23 3.62 0.19
N TYR A 21 -3.50 2.92 1.29
CA TYR A 21 -3.20 1.49 1.41
C TYR A 21 -4.30 0.74 2.16
N ILE A 22 -4.65 -0.46 1.73
CA ILE A 22 -5.43 -1.40 2.53
C ILE A 22 -4.46 -2.27 3.34
N HIS A 23 -4.54 -2.21 4.67
CA HIS A 23 -3.90 -3.16 5.58
C HIS A 23 -4.91 -4.25 5.95
N SER A 24 -4.57 -5.52 5.72
CA SER A 24 -5.46 -6.65 5.95
C SER A 24 -4.82 -7.76 6.78
N MET A 25 -5.58 -8.24 7.78
CA MET A 25 -5.18 -9.34 8.65
C MET A 25 -5.74 -10.69 8.16
N PRO A 26 -5.02 -11.80 8.37
CA PRO A 26 -5.52 -13.13 8.00
C PRO A 26 -6.70 -13.55 8.88
N ILE A 27 -7.65 -14.30 8.29
CA ILE A 27 -8.82 -14.83 8.99
C ILE A 27 -8.47 -15.70 10.20
N SER A 28 -9.38 -15.77 11.17
CA SER A 28 -9.21 -16.62 12.35
C SER A 28 -9.27 -18.11 11.99
N LYS A 29 -8.72 -18.96 12.88
CA LYS A 29 -8.80 -20.42 12.73
C LYS A 29 -10.24 -20.95 12.79
N GLU A 30 -11.16 -20.20 13.36
CA GLU A 30 -12.59 -20.53 13.46
C GLU A 30 -13.28 -20.32 12.10
N ILE A 31 -13.13 -19.13 11.52
CA ILE A 31 -13.60 -18.79 10.17
C ILE A 31 -12.98 -19.72 9.13
N TYR A 32 -11.68 -20.04 9.27
CA TYR A 32 -11.05 -21.06 8.42
C TYR A 32 -11.74 -22.42 8.54
N ARG A 33 -12.11 -22.89 9.74
CA ARG A 33 -12.78 -24.19 9.92
C ARG A 33 -14.19 -24.22 9.34
N GLU A 34 -14.87 -23.08 9.29
CA GLU A 34 -16.17 -22.95 8.64
C GLU A 34 -16.04 -23.01 7.10
N HIS A 35 -15.01 -22.36 6.55
CA HIS A 35 -14.87 -22.17 5.09
C HIS A 35 -13.73 -22.97 4.42
N PHE A 36 -13.05 -23.88 5.13
CA PHE A 36 -11.85 -24.58 4.65
C PHE A 36 -12.05 -25.25 3.29
N PHE A 37 -13.24 -25.81 3.05
CA PHE A 37 -13.54 -26.55 1.82
C PHE A 37 -13.65 -25.63 0.60
N ILE A 38 -14.33 -24.47 0.74
CA ILE A 38 -14.47 -23.52 -0.37
C ILE A 38 -13.18 -22.72 -0.59
N LEU A 39 -12.45 -22.37 0.48
CA LEU A 39 -11.10 -21.80 0.40
C LEU A 39 -10.13 -22.76 -0.31
N GLY A 40 -10.16 -24.04 0.04
CA GLY A 40 -9.34 -25.08 -0.59
C GLY A 40 -9.67 -25.30 -2.06
N LYS A 41 -10.96 -25.33 -2.42
CA LYS A 41 -11.41 -25.37 -3.83
C LYS A 41 -10.93 -24.14 -4.61
N THR A 42 -11.12 -22.94 -4.05
CA THR A 42 -10.74 -21.67 -4.70
C THR A 42 -9.22 -21.61 -4.93
N PHE A 43 -8.43 -21.93 -3.91
CA PHE A 43 -6.97 -22.07 -4.04
C PHE A 43 -6.60 -23.09 -5.13
N SER A 44 -7.18 -24.29 -5.08
CA SER A 44 -6.87 -25.33 -6.07
C SER A 44 -7.20 -24.90 -7.50
N ALA A 45 -8.34 -24.23 -7.72
CA ALA A 45 -8.76 -23.77 -9.05
C ALA A 45 -7.79 -22.72 -9.61
N ILE A 46 -7.38 -21.72 -8.82
CA ILE A 46 -6.43 -20.68 -9.22
C ILE A 46 -5.09 -21.28 -9.72
N PHE A 47 -4.57 -22.31 -9.05
CA PHE A 47 -3.31 -22.95 -9.47
C PHE A 47 -3.51 -24.00 -10.56
N SER A 48 -4.64 -24.72 -10.60
CA SER A 48 -4.91 -25.76 -11.61
C SER A 48 -5.27 -25.17 -12.98
N GLU A 49 -5.89 -24.00 -13.02
CA GLU A 49 -6.16 -23.25 -14.27
C GLU A 49 -4.93 -22.44 -14.76
N GLY A 50 -3.77 -22.58 -14.11
CA GLY A 50 -2.52 -21.94 -14.53
C GLY A 50 -2.40 -20.44 -14.21
N LEU A 51 -3.36 -19.88 -13.46
CA LEU A 51 -3.40 -18.45 -13.13
C LEU A 51 -2.32 -18.09 -12.08
N GLY A 52 -2.18 -18.94 -11.06
CA GLY A 52 -1.09 -18.91 -10.08
C GLY A 52 -0.87 -17.55 -9.40
N ALA A 53 0.39 -17.23 -9.11
CA ALA A 53 0.78 -15.94 -8.52
C ALA A 53 0.67 -14.74 -9.48
N MET A 54 0.53 -15.00 -10.79
CA MET A 54 0.32 -13.95 -11.79
C MET A 54 -1.14 -13.54 -11.79
N ALA A 55 -2.05 -14.24 -12.48
CA ALA A 55 -3.45 -13.81 -12.60
C ALA A 55 -4.31 -14.11 -11.36
N GLY A 56 -3.89 -15.01 -10.46
CA GLY A 56 -4.68 -15.42 -9.29
C GLY A 56 -5.18 -14.27 -8.39
N PRO A 57 -4.32 -13.34 -7.96
CA PRO A 57 -4.72 -12.17 -7.16
C PRO A 57 -5.82 -11.30 -7.78
N ARG A 58 -5.99 -11.31 -9.11
CA ARG A 58 -7.02 -10.51 -9.80
C ARG A 58 -8.37 -11.20 -9.93
N VAL A 59 -8.41 -12.53 -9.85
CA VAL A 59 -9.64 -13.32 -10.07
C VAL A 59 -10.12 -14.09 -8.84
N ALA A 60 -9.39 -14.08 -7.72
CA ALA A 60 -9.69 -14.97 -6.61
C ALA A 60 -11.09 -14.76 -6.00
N TYR A 61 -11.60 -13.52 -5.97
CA TYR A 61 -12.97 -13.24 -5.55
C TYR A 61 -14.00 -13.81 -6.56
N LEU A 62 -13.80 -13.61 -7.86
CA LEU A 62 -14.66 -14.17 -8.91
C LEU A 62 -14.66 -15.72 -8.90
N MET A 63 -13.51 -16.32 -8.63
CA MET A 63 -13.37 -17.78 -8.49
C MET A 63 -14.09 -18.29 -7.22
N LEU A 64 -13.94 -17.59 -6.10
CA LEU A 64 -14.67 -17.87 -4.86
C LEU A 64 -16.19 -17.77 -5.07
N GLU A 65 -16.65 -16.69 -5.70
CA GLU A 65 -18.05 -16.45 -5.99
C GLU A 65 -18.62 -17.54 -6.92
N LYS A 66 -17.95 -17.82 -8.04
CA LYS A 66 -18.34 -18.87 -9.00
C LYS A 66 -18.52 -20.22 -8.29
N LEU A 67 -17.48 -20.69 -7.59
CA LEU A 67 -17.49 -21.99 -6.91
C LEU A 67 -18.52 -22.05 -5.77
N SER A 68 -18.84 -20.92 -5.14
CA SER A 68 -19.85 -20.82 -4.09
C SER A 68 -21.27 -20.83 -4.67
N LYS A 69 -21.49 -20.19 -5.83
CA LYS A 69 -22.77 -20.22 -6.56
C LYS A 69 -23.04 -21.60 -7.15
N GLU A 70 -22.03 -22.27 -7.72
CA GLU A 70 -22.11 -23.66 -8.17
C GLU A 70 -22.46 -24.64 -7.03
N GLY A 71 -22.12 -24.30 -5.79
CA GLY A 71 -22.44 -25.07 -4.59
C GLY A 71 -23.71 -24.66 -3.85
N ASP A 72 -24.46 -23.66 -4.33
CA ASP A 72 -25.62 -23.03 -3.65
C ASP A 72 -25.33 -22.56 -2.20
N ILE A 73 -24.11 -22.04 -1.98
CA ILE A 73 -23.63 -21.54 -0.67
C ILE A 73 -23.17 -20.06 -0.71
N TRP A 74 -23.49 -19.33 -1.77
CA TRP A 74 -23.04 -17.93 -1.92
C TRP A 74 -23.85 -16.93 -1.09
N GLU A 75 -25.18 -16.96 -1.22
CA GLU A 75 -26.11 -16.01 -0.62
C GLU A 75 -26.76 -16.55 0.67
N GLY A 76 -27.56 -15.71 1.33
CA GLY A 76 -28.30 -16.05 2.56
C GLY A 76 -27.49 -15.83 3.85
N PRO A 77 -28.11 -15.95 5.04
CA PRO A 77 -27.50 -15.54 6.31
C PRO A 77 -26.23 -16.32 6.72
N GLN A 78 -25.97 -17.47 6.09
CA GLN A 78 -24.79 -18.32 6.31
C GLN A 78 -24.00 -18.51 4.99
N GLY A 79 -24.34 -17.76 3.94
CA GLY A 79 -23.65 -17.81 2.66
C GLY A 79 -22.26 -17.17 2.74
N VAL A 80 -21.33 -17.68 1.94
CA VAL A 80 -19.91 -17.28 1.87
C VAL A 80 -19.73 -15.76 1.73
N LYS A 81 -20.65 -15.07 1.04
CA LYS A 81 -20.66 -13.62 0.93
C LYS A 81 -20.91 -12.93 2.27
N ASN A 82 -21.90 -13.39 3.03
CA ASN A 82 -22.31 -12.76 4.28
C ASN A 82 -21.43 -13.14 5.49
N THR A 83 -20.70 -14.24 5.40
CA THR A 83 -19.76 -14.71 6.43
C THR A 83 -18.30 -14.42 6.04
N LEU A 84 -17.71 -15.19 5.13
CA LEU A 84 -16.29 -15.11 4.78
C LEU A 84 -15.89 -13.76 4.15
N VAL A 85 -16.62 -13.27 3.15
CA VAL A 85 -16.27 -12.03 2.44
C VAL A 85 -16.40 -10.83 3.37
N ASN A 86 -17.50 -10.75 4.13
CA ASN A 86 -17.68 -9.71 5.15
C ASN A 86 -16.60 -9.77 6.24
N GLU A 87 -16.17 -10.95 6.68
CA GLU A 87 -15.07 -11.09 7.65
C GLU A 87 -13.73 -10.61 7.07
N ILE A 88 -13.44 -10.89 5.79
CA ILE A 88 -12.24 -10.37 5.11
C ILE A 88 -12.27 -8.84 5.06
N ILE A 89 -13.42 -8.24 4.75
CA ILE A 89 -13.60 -6.77 4.78
C ILE A 89 -13.42 -6.23 6.20
N ARG A 90 -14.04 -6.84 7.21
CA ARG A 90 -13.96 -6.45 8.63
C ARG A 90 -12.53 -6.56 9.22
N LEU A 91 -11.70 -7.45 8.68
CA LEU A 91 -10.28 -7.60 9.04
C LEU A 91 -9.35 -6.65 8.27
N SER A 92 -9.90 -5.75 7.44
CA SER A 92 -9.18 -4.85 6.57
C SER A 92 -9.47 -3.38 6.90
N ASN A 93 -8.46 -2.52 6.75
CA ASN A 93 -8.54 -1.09 7.06
C ASN A 93 -7.88 -0.29 5.94
N LEU A 94 -8.54 0.79 5.51
CA LEU A 94 -7.91 1.81 4.69
C LEU A 94 -7.00 2.68 5.57
N VAL A 95 -5.76 2.88 5.14
CA VAL A 95 -4.75 3.75 5.73
C VAL A 95 -4.43 4.84 4.71
N TYR A 96 -4.68 6.09 5.08
CA TYR A 96 -4.67 7.23 4.14
C TYR A 96 -3.88 8.42 4.71
N PRO A 97 -3.27 9.25 3.85
CA PRO A 97 -2.55 10.43 4.31
C PRO A 97 -3.52 11.49 4.82
N VAL A 98 -3.13 12.19 5.90
CA VAL A 98 -3.87 13.32 6.45
C VAL A 98 -2.95 14.53 6.55
N GLU A 99 -3.31 15.60 5.84
CA GLU A 99 -2.52 16.83 5.76
C GLU A 99 -2.16 17.36 7.16
N GLY A 100 -0.87 17.65 7.37
CA GLY A 100 -0.35 18.13 8.65
C GLY A 100 -0.37 17.14 9.82
N LYS A 101 -0.91 15.92 9.65
CA LYS A 101 -1.02 14.89 10.71
C LYS A 101 -0.29 13.58 10.40
N GLY A 102 0.08 13.34 9.13
CA GLY A 102 0.78 12.13 8.70
C GLY A 102 -0.19 11.11 8.12
N TRP A 103 -0.43 10.02 8.85
CA TRP A 103 -1.27 8.90 8.40
C TRP A 103 -2.38 8.61 9.42
N ASP A 104 -3.57 8.31 8.93
CA ASP A 104 -4.72 7.88 9.73
C ASP A 104 -5.36 6.64 9.08
N SER A 105 -6.33 6.02 9.76
CA SER A 105 -6.98 4.80 9.27
C SER A 105 -8.47 4.74 9.57
N LYS A 106 -9.24 4.13 8.66
CA LYS A 106 -10.64 3.75 8.88
C LYS A 106 -10.90 2.29 8.46
N PRO A 107 -11.87 1.61 9.06
CA PRO A 107 -12.34 0.30 8.61
C PRO A 107 -12.67 0.30 7.10
N LEU A 108 -12.41 -0.83 6.41
CA LEU A 108 -12.60 -0.92 4.96
C LEU A 108 -14.09 -0.84 4.56
N ASP A 109 -15.00 -1.42 5.34
CA ASP A 109 -16.45 -1.26 5.16
C ASP A 109 -16.86 0.23 5.14
N VAL A 110 -16.41 1.01 6.12
CA VAL A 110 -16.64 2.47 6.17
C VAL A 110 -16.00 3.19 4.98
N ALA A 111 -14.87 2.72 4.46
CA ALA A 111 -14.24 3.30 3.27
C ALA A 111 -15.07 3.07 2.00
N ILE A 112 -15.58 1.84 1.82
CA ILE A 112 -16.45 1.44 0.71
C ILE A 112 -17.79 2.19 0.77
N ASP A 113 -18.46 2.19 1.93
CA ASP A 113 -19.72 2.90 2.14
C ASP A 113 -19.60 4.42 1.87
N SER A 114 -18.40 4.97 2.09
CA SER A 114 -18.09 6.38 1.78
C SER A 114 -17.67 6.67 0.33
N GLY A 115 -17.60 5.65 -0.54
CA GLY A 115 -17.17 5.78 -1.93
C GLY A 115 -15.68 6.15 -2.10
N VAL A 116 -14.84 5.91 -1.09
CA VAL A 116 -13.40 6.23 -1.12
C VAL A 116 -12.56 5.06 -1.65
N VAL A 117 -13.10 3.85 -1.64
CA VAL A 117 -12.47 2.63 -2.18
C VAL A 117 -13.54 1.83 -2.92
N GLU A 118 -13.32 1.57 -4.20
CA GLU A 118 -14.12 0.61 -4.95
C GLU A 118 -13.74 -0.82 -4.50
N ILE A 119 -14.74 -1.61 -4.10
CA ILE A 119 -14.51 -2.95 -3.53
C ILE A 119 -13.82 -3.89 -4.54
N ASP A 120 -14.18 -3.78 -5.82
CA ASP A 120 -13.68 -4.65 -6.90
C ASP A 120 -12.18 -4.47 -7.16
N ASP A 121 -11.61 -3.29 -6.85
CA ASP A 121 -10.17 -3.02 -7.00
C ASP A 121 -9.32 -3.76 -5.95
N VAL A 122 -9.90 -4.15 -4.82
CA VAL A 122 -9.17 -4.72 -3.67
C VAL A 122 -9.56 -6.16 -3.33
N ILE A 123 -10.84 -6.53 -3.47
CA ILE A 123 -11.36 -7.76 -2.84
C ILE A 123 -10.73 -9.04 -3.38
N SER A 124 -10.38 -9.10 -4.66
CA SER A 124 -9.69 -10.26 -5.23
C SER A 124 -8.31 -10.47 -4.59
N GLU A 125 -7.54 -9.42 -4.32
CA GLU A 125 -6.22 -9.54 -3.69
C GLU A 125 -6.36 -10.00 -2.21
N LEU A 126 -7.37 -9.47 -1.49
CA LEU A 126 -7.70 -9.88 -0.11
C LEU A 126 -8.14 -11.35 -0.03
N VAL A 127 -9.00 -11.81 -0.96
CA VAL A 127 -9.43 -13.21 -1.04
C VAL A 127 -8.28 -14.14 -1.43
N PHE A 128 -7.40 -13.72 -2.34
CA PHE A 128 -6.21 -14.50 -2.71
C PHE A 128 -5.29 -14.69 -1.50
N PHE A 129 -4.96 -13.61 -0.80
CA PHE A 129 -4.15 -13.66 0.41
C PHE A 129 -4.78 -14.51 1.52
N THR A 130 -6.11 -14.44 1.67
CA THR A 130 -6.87 -15.30 2.58
C THR A 130 -6.72 -16.78 2.20
N CYS A 131 -6.88 -17.13 0.92
CA CYS A 131 -6.64 -18.48 0.42
C CYS A 131 -5.21 -18.96 0.69
N VAL A 132 -4.19 -18.12 0.43
CA VAL A 132 -2.79 -18.47 0.69
C VAL A 132 -2.54 -18.73 2.18
N CYS A 133 -3.01 -17.84 3.06
CA CYS A 133 -2.82 -17.97 4.51
C CYS A 133 -3.63 -19.13 5.13
N ALA A 134 -4.79 -19.46 4.57
CA ALA A 134 -5.63 -20.56 5.02
C ALA A 134 -5.05 -21.95 4.71
N ILE A 135 -4.46 -22.11 3.52
CA ILE A 135 -4.04 -23.42 2.99
C ILE A 135 -2.57 -23.73 3.30
N ASN A 136 -1.70 -22.72 3.35
CA ASN A 136 -0.25 -22.91 3.46
C ASN A 136 0.23 -22.72 4.90
N LYS A 137 1.29 -23.44 5.29
CA LYS A 137 2.02 -23.12 6.53
C LYS A 137 2.74 -21.77 6.38
N PRO A 138 3.05 -21.03 7.47
CA PRO A 138 3.68 -19.71 7.38
C PRO A 138 5.00 -19.67 6.59
N ASP A 139 5.80 -20.73 6.66
CA ASP A 139 7.05 -20.94 5.92
C ASP A 139 6.85 -21.17 4.42
N GLN A 140 5.66 -21.61 4.01
CA GLN A 140 5.25 -21.78 2.61
C GLN A 140 4.50 -20.55 2.07
N ALA A 141 3.68 -19.93 2.92
CA ALA A 141 2.88 -18.75 2.59
C ALA A 141 3.77 -17.51 2.34
N THR A 142 4.82 -17.31 3.15
CA THR A 142 5.70 -16.13 3.06
C THR A 142 6.42 -16.04 1.70
N PRO A 143 7.13 -17.07 1.20
CA PRO A 143 7.78 -16.99 -0.11
C PRO A 143 6.80 -16.77 -1.26
N LEU A 144 5.61 -17.40 -1.21
CA LEU A 144 4.58 -17.22 -2.23
C LEU A 144 4.06 -15.77 -2.26
N MET A 145 3.74 -15.19 -1.10
CA MET A 145 3.29 -13.80 -1.02
C MET A 145 4.40 -12.80 -1.35
N SER A 146 5.68 -13.11 -1.13
CA SER A 146 6.79 -12.27 -1.61
C SER A 146 6.86 -12.20 -3.14
N VAL A 147 6.57 -13.29 -3.85
CA VAL A 147 6.48 -13.29 -5.33
C VAL A 147 5.29 -12.43 -5.79
N VAL A 148 4.13 -12.57 -5.14
CA VAL A 148 2.93 -11.79 -5.43
C VAL A 148 3.16 -10.29 -5.18
N SER A 149 3.78 -9.94 -4.06
CA SER A 149 4.14 -8.55 -3.70
C SER A 149 4.96 -7.88 -4.80
N GLY A 150 5.98 -8.57 -5.32
CA GLY A 150 6.84 -8.06 -6.38
C GLY A 150 6.17 -7.90 -7.75
N LEU A 151 5.04 -8.58 -8.00
CA LEU A 151 4.28 -8.49 -9.26
C LEU A 151 3.13 -7.46 -9.18
N TRP A 152 2.54 -7.27 -8.00
CA TRP A 152 1.29 -6.53 -7.82
C TRP A 152 1.44 -5.21 -7.04
N ASN A 153 2.68 -4.81 -6.73
CA ASN A 153 3.02 -3.62 -5.91
C ASN A 153 2.40 -3.66 -4.49
N SER A 154 1.84 -4.80 -4.09
CA SER A 154 1.46 -5.10 -2.72
C SER A 154 2.70 -5.45 -1.88
N ALA A 155 2.52 -5.52 -0.56
CA ALA A 155 3.59 -5.92 0.35
C ALA A 155 3.04 -6.81 1.47
N ILE A 156 3.94 -7.57 2.11
CA ILE A 156 3.63 -8.29 3.35
C ILE A 156 4.37 -7.68 4.53
N THR A 157 3.71 -7.63 5.69
CA THR A 157 4.30 -7.13 6.93
C THR A 157 3.93 -8.02 8.12
N SER A 158 4.81 -8.08 9.13
CA SER A 158 4.52 -8.70 10.43
C SER A 158 3.98 -7.71 11.46
N LEU A 159 3.94 -6.42 11.12
CA LEU A 159 3.48 -5.33 11.97
C LEU A 159 1.94 -5.28 12.01
N SER A 160 1.38 -5.04 13.20
CA SER A 160 -0.03 -4.67 13.37
C SER A 160 -0.30 -3.32 12.68
N LEU A 161 -1.58 -3.03 12.38
CA LEU A 161 -2.02 -1.78 11.75
C LEU A 161 -1.33 -0.54 12.35
N THR A 162 -1.45 -0.33 13.66
CA THR A 162 -0.86 0.82 14.37
C THR A 162 0.67 0.87 14.30
N ALA A 163 1.34 -0.28 14.41
CA ALA A 163 2.79 -0.36 14.33
C ALA A 163 3.30 -0.13 12.90
N TRP A 164 2.52 -0.54 11.89
CA TRP A 164 2.80 -0.30 10.49
C TRP A 164 2.59 1.17 10.12
N ILE A 165 1.47 1.78 10.52
CA ILE A 165 1.21 3.23 10.38
C ILE A 165 2.36 4.05 10.99
N ALA A 166 2.80 3.70 12.20
CA ALA A 166 3.94 4.37 12.86
C ALA A 166 5.29 4.17 12.16
N SER A 167 5.39 3.22 11.22
CA SER A 167 6.58 2.99 10.39
C SER A 167 6.54 3.71 9.03
N LEU A 168 5.39 4.28 8.65
CA LEU A 168 5.25 4.99 7.37
C LEU A 168 5.97 6.36 7.40
N PRO A 169 6.58 6.78 6.28
CA PRO A 169 7.14 8.12 6.17
C PRO A 169 6.04 9.18 6.33
N ILE A 170 6.21 10.08 7.31
CA ILE A 170 5.37 11.27 7.43
C ILE A 170 5.83 12.27 6.38
N SER A 171 4.90 12.75 5.54
CA SER A 171 5.16 13.84 4.60
C SER A 171 5.59 15.08 5.38
N LYS A 172 6.86 15.49 5.21
CA LYS A 172 7.34 16.76 5.77
C LYS A 172 6.64 17.89 5.01
N PRO A 173 6.12 18.94 5.69
CA PRO A 173 5.69 20.13 4.98
C PRO A 173 6.86 20.69 4.15
N PRO A 174 6.60 21.26 2.96
CA PRO A 174 7.66 21.84 2.14
C PRO A 174 8.39 22.88 2.97
N ALA A 175 9.71 22.74 3.07
CA ALA A 175 10.53 23.73 3.74
C ALA A 175 10.34 25.06 3.02
N SER A 176 9.83 26.07 3.73
CA SER A 176 9.75 27.43 3.21
C SER A 176 11.16 27.84 2.79
N SER A 177 11.37 27.91 1.47
CA SER A 177 12.60 28.46 0.91
C SER A 177 12.59 29.95 1.19
N GLY A 178 13.12 30.32 2.36
CA GLY A 178 13.32 31.70 2.77
C GLY A 178 14.32 32.37 1.84
N GLU A 179 13.81 32.87 0.72
CA GLU A 179 14.57 33.60 -0.28
C GLU A 179 15.14 34.84 0.40
N THR A 180 16.41 34.74 0.78
CA THR A 180 17.10 35.79 1.52
C THR A 180 17.46 36.87 0.52
N GLY A 181 16.50 37.76 0.27
CA GLY A 181 16.62 38.86 -0.70
C GLY A 181 17.84 39.70 -0.40
N SER A 182 18.91 39.49 -1.18
CA SER A 182 20.15 40.27 -1.06
C SER A 182 19.87 41.71 -1.45
N THR A 183 19.77 42.58 -0.45
CA THR A 183 19.56 44.02 -0.62
C THR A 183 20.77 44.64 -1.32
N SER A 184 20.65 44.80 -2.64
CA SER A 184 21.62 45.51 -3.46
C SER A 184 21.76 46.95 -2.97
N SER A 185 22.89 47.25 -2.33
CA SER A 185 23.20 48.59 -1.84
C SER A 185 24.09 49.32 -2.85
N ALA A 186 23.50 50.27 -3.57
CA ALA A 186 24.20 51.09 -4.56
C ALA A 186 24.16 52.58 -4.19
N LYS A 187 25.34 53.19 -4.05
CA LYS A 187 25.73 54.64 -4.11
C LYS A 187 27.02 54.84 -3.28
N SER A 188 27.93 55.78 -3.58
CA SER A 188 28.34 56.42 -4.84
C SER A 188 29.65 57.21 -4.58
N SER A 189 30.57 57.23 -5.56
CA SER A 189 31.57 58.27 -5.88
C SER A 189 32.13 59.27 -4.83
N THR A 190 33.47 59.44 -4.78
CA THR A 190 34.19 60.73 -4.65
C THR A 190 35.62 60.60 -5.22
N THR A 191 36.18 61.68 -5.78
CA THR A 191 37.33 61.67 -6.72
C THR A 191 38.58 62.40 -6.18
N ALA A 192 39.76 62.03 -6.74
CA ALA A 192 40.91 62.89 -7.11
C ALA A 192 42.02 63.20 -6.07
N PRO A 193 43.24 63.66 -6.46
CA PRO A 193 43.91 63.67 -7.79
C PRO A 193 45.41 63.19 -7.85
N ASP A 194 45.87 62.94 -9.08
CA ASP A 194 47.20 63.14 -9.71
C ASP A 194 48.55 63.23 -8.94
N SER A 195 49.57 62.53 -9.49
CA SER A 195 50.81 63.17 -10.02
C SER A 195 51.72 62.22 -10.84
N ALA A 196 52.15 62.69 -12.02
CA ALA A 196 53.46 62.58 -12.71
C ALA A 196 54.46 61.42 -12.43
N SER A 197 55.34 60.96 -13.35
CA SER A 197 55.58 61.14 -14.80
C SER A 197 56.78 60.23 -15.22
N GLN A 198 57.15 60.19 -16.51
CA GLN A 198 58.38 59.62 -17.11
C GLN A 198 58.53 58.08 -17.17
N SER A 199 59.21 57.46 -18.15
CA SER A 199 59.42 57.72 -19.60
C SER A 199 60.27 56.59 -20.22
N SER A 200 60.00 56.14 -21.47
CA SER A 200 60.87 55.30 -22.35
C SER A 200 61.34 53.92 -21.79
N SER A 201 61.68 52.86 -22.53
CA SER A 201 61.43 52.34 -23.90
C SER A 201 61.82 50.82 -23.85
N SER A 202 61.89 49.96 -24.89
CA SER A 202 61.79 50.07 -26.36
C SER A 202 61.48 48.69 -26.97
N ILE A 203 61.10 48.65 -28.25
CA ILE A 203 61.03 47.50 -29.17
C ILE A 203 61.95 47.92 -30.36
N PRO A 204 62.79 47.08 -31.03
CA PRO A 204 62.42 45.78 -31.64
C PRO A 204 63.51 44.67 -31.67
N GLY A 205 63.12 43.52 -32.22
CA GLY A 205 63.98 42.36 -32.50
C GLY A 205 63.15 41.12 -32.82
#